data_AF-A0A9D1MV67-F1
#
_entry.id   AF-A0A9D1MV67-F1
#
_cell.length_a   1.000
_cell.length_b   1.000
_cell.length_c   1.000
_cell.angle_alpha   90.00
_cell.angle_beta   90.00
_cell.angle_gamma   90.00
#
_symmetry.space_group_name_H-M   'P 1'
#
loop_
_entity.id
_entity.type
_entity.pdbx_description
1 polymer ?
#
loop_
_entity_poly.entity_id
_entity_poly.type
_entity_poly.pdbx_seq_one_letter_code
_entity_poly.pdbx_strand_id
1 'polypeptide(L)'
;MQNEIKSKQPLLAGNGSLAEPGWCRRNLYAYNIGARARSIWRLKEWDFYQISNGRVMVQLNLFNISLATCATFGLVDLQTGEKLDTLCLQPLTPHKNRLNPNGDFPNRTVFSQGKTHLLFNTTDSAHDLQLSTVCGGKPLRCAFHCARLQPHESITIATPFAEKGCFFYTNKINCLATEGVVTAGEKTYKFSKSDTFTVLDWGRGIWPHKNMWYWANGSTYLNGVPFGFELTWGFGDESAATETALFYGGVCHKLGAVSLEHDPQEYGWMRPWHFREENGRLDLTMTPFYDNVTDLMPLGLAGMKTHQVHGLWNGTVVLDDGKKLQIENMYAFCEKVHNKW
;
A
#
# COMPACT_ATOMS: atom_id res chain seq x y z
N MET A 1 20.55 -8.49 7.44
CA MET A 1 19.97 -9.85 7.52
C MET A 1 18.53 -9.75 7.04
N GLN A 2 17.95 -10.77 6.40
CA GLN A 2 16.57 -10.75 5.89
C GLN A 2 15.81 -11.97 6.45
N ASN A 3 15.36 -11.89 7.70
CA ASN A 3 14.75 -13.01 8.43
C ASN A 3 13.42 -13.44 7.78
N GLU A 4 13.42 -14.55 7.06
CA GLU A 4 12.24 -15.13 6.44
C GLU A 4 11.52 -16.08 7.40
N ILE A 5 10.28 -15.76 7.75
CA ILE A 5 9.40 -16.62 8.52
C ILE A 5 8.88 -17.73 7.63
N LYS A 6 9.10 -18.99 8.06
CA LYS A 6 8.76 -20.21 7.28
C LYS A 6 7.65 -21.06 7.88
N SER A 7 7.22 -20.75 9.09
CA SER A 7 6.14 -21.45 9.78
C SER A 7 5.17 -20.48 10.44
N LYS A 8 3.90 -20.89 10.56
CA LYS A 8 2.88 -20.08 11.23
C LYS A 8 3.28 -19.78 12.67
N GLN A 9 3.14 -18.52 13.08
CA GLN A 9 3.49 -18.08 14.43
C GLN A 9 2.63 -16.92 14.95
N PRO A 10 2.55 -16.69 16.26
CA PRO A 10 1.87 -15.52 16.81
C PRO A 10 2.54 -14.20 16.37
N LEU A 11 1.76 -13.16 16.07
CA LEU A 11 2.33 -11.83 15.79
C LEU A 11 3.00 -11.23 17.03
N LEU A 12 2.27 -11.21 18.15
CA LEU A 12 2.74 -10.63 19.40
C LEU A 12 3.10 -11.72 20.41
N ALA A 13 4.18 -11.50 21.17
CA ALA A 13 4.53 -12.25 22.38
C ALA A 13 3.60 -11.89 23.56
N GLY A 14 3.67 -12.66 24.65
CA GLY A 14 2.78 -12.47 25.81
C GLY A 14 2.89 -11.11 26.51
N ASN A 15 4.02 -10.40 26.32
CA ASN A 15 4.27 -9.06 26.87
C ASN A 15 3.78 -7.92 25.94
N GLY A 16 3.22 -8.25 24.78
CA GLY A 16 2.71 -7.32 23.76
C GLY A 16 3.75 -6.78 22.77
N SER A 17 5.02 -7.23 22.81
CA SER A 17 5.99 -6.96 21.72
C SER A 17 5.77 -7.91 20.54
N LEU A 18 6.38 -7.63 19.38
CA LEU A 18 6.49 -8.62 18.31
C LEU A 18 7.15 -9.90 18.84
N ALA A 19 6.63 -11.06 18.45
CA ALA A 19 7.19 -12.36 18.84
C ALA A 19 8.50 -12.65 18.10
N GLU A 20 8.47 -12.49 16.78
CA GLU A 20 9.63 -12.62 15.91
C GLU A 20 9.49 -11.65 14.72
N PRO A 21 10.25 -10.54 14.70
CA PRO A 21 10.33 -9.66 13.54
C PRO A 21 10.89 -10.40 12.32
N GLY A 22 10.33 -10.13 11.15
CA GLY A 22 10.70 -10.81 9.91
C GLY A 22 9.67 -10.63 8.81
N TRP A 23 9.91 -11.28 7.67
CA TRP A 23 9.06 -11.21 6.49
C TRP A 23 8.62 -12.60 6.02
N CYS A 24 7.55 -12.68 5.23
CA CYS A 24 7.09 -13.92 4.61
C CYS A 24 6.40 -13.68 3.26
N ARG A 25 6.48 -14.69 2.37
CA ARG A 25 5.91 -14.70 1.00
C ARG A 25 4.39 -14.84 0.97
N ARG A 26 3.85 -15.32 2.07
CA ARG A 26 2.44 -15.43 2.39
C ARG A 26 2.31 -15.15 3.86
N ASN A 27 1.17 -14.65 4.27
CA ASN A 27 0.96 -14.24 5.64
C ASN A 27 0.95 -15.45 6.60
N LEU A 28 2.04 -15.59 7.37
CA LEU A 28 2.23 -16.63 8.37
C LEU A 28 2.03 -16.15 9.82
N TYR A 29 1.70 -14.88 10.03
CA TYR A 29 1.48 -14.33 11.36
C TYR A 29 0.01 -14.49 11.79
N ALA A 30 -0.20 -15.10 12.94
CA ALA A 30 -1.49 -15.14 13.60
C ALA A 30 -1.73 -13.80 14.32
N TYR A 31 -2.67 -13.01 13.79
CA TYR A 31 -3.04 -11.71 14.35
C TYR A 31 -3.77 -11.88 15.70
N ASN A 32 -3.00 -11.77 16.79
CA ASN A 32 -3.44 -12.05 18.15
C ASN A 32 -3.50 -10.79 19.03
N ILE A 33 -3.78 -9.63 18.42
CA ILE A 33 -3.73 -8.33 19.09
C ILE A 33 -4.76 -8.20 20.22
N GLY A 34 -5.98 -8.72 20.04
CA GLY A 34 -7.05 -8.58 21.03
C GLY A 34 -6.73 -9.17 22.40
N ALA A 35 -5.91 -10.21 22.45
CA ALA A 35 -5.48 -10.85 23.71
C ALA A 35 -4.21 -10.23 24.32
N ARG A 36 -3.50 -9.36 23.58
CA ARG A 36 -2.11 -8.98 23.92
C ARG A 36 -1.80 -7.48 23.79
N ALA A 37 -2.68 -6.69 23.17
CA ALA A 37 -2.49 -5.25 23.07
C ALA A 37 -2.79 -4.55 24.40
N ARG A 38 -1.90 -3.62 24.75
CA ARG A 38 -2.03 -2.80 25.96
C ARG A 38 -3.22 -1.83 25.89
N SER A 39 -3.61 -1.39 24.70
CA SER A 39 -4.76 -0.52 24.50
C SER A 39 -5.25 -0.59 23.06
N ILE A 40 -6.51 -1.01 22.89
CA ILE A 40 -7.21 -1.01 21.61
C ILE A 40 -7.32 0.40 21.01
N TRP A 41 -7.28 1.45 21.83
CA TRP A 41 -7.39 2.84 21.40
C TRP A 41 -6.18 3.34 20.62
N ARG A 42 -5.06 2.63 20.69
CA ARG A 42 -3.86 2.97 19.92
C ARG A 42 -3.79 2.25 18.58
N LEU A 43 -4.61 1.23 18.38
CA LEU A 43 -4.59 0.38 17.20
C LEU A 43 -5.03 1.19 15.97
N LYS A 44 -4.28 1.02 14.89
CA LYS A 44 -4.60 1.56 13.58
C LYS A 44 -4.61 0.42 12.58
N GLU A 45 -5.61 0.43 11.71
CA GLU A 45 -5.86 -0.60 10.73
C GLU A 45 -6.31 0.06 9.43
N TRP A 46 -5.82 -0.39 8.28
CA TRP A 46 -6.27 0.07 6.97
C TRP A 46 -6.19 -1.00 5.89
N ASP A 47 -7.17 -0.97 4.98
CA ASP A 47 -7.09 -1.64 3.69
C ASP A 47 -7.08 -0.52 2.64
N PHE A 48 -5.90 -0.23 2.10
CA PHE A 48 -5.69 0.79 1.07
C PHE A 48 -5.45 0.12 -0.28
N TYR A 49 -6.30 0.42 -1.25
CA TYR A 49 -6.14 -0.02 -2.63
C TYR A 49 -5.80 1.18 -3.51
N GLN A 50 -4.74 1.04 -4.30
CA GLN A 50 -4.46 1.97 -5.38
C GLN A 50 -4.55 1.24 -6.72
N ILE A 51 -5.45 1.71 -7.57
CA ILE A 51 -5.70 1.22 -8.92
C ILE A 51 -5.19 2.25 -9.91
N SER A 52 -4.40 1.85 -10.90
CA SER A 52 -3.94 2.81 -11.91
C SER A 52 -3.55 2.15 -13.23
N ASN A 53 -3.74 2.90 -14.31
CA ASN A 53 -3.26 2.59 -15.66
C ASN A 53 -2.17 3.57 -16.14
N GLY A 54 -1.55 4.31 -15.22
CA GLY A 54 -0.53 5.32 -15.51
C GLY A 54 -1.06 6.66 -16.04
N ARG A 55 -2.33 6.75 -16.43
CA ARG A 55 -3.00 8.02 -16.72
C ARG A 55 -3.93 8.43 -15.59
N VAL A 56 -4.82 7.52 -15.17
CA VAL A 56 -5.77 7.76 -14.09
C VAL A 56 -5.38 6.88 -12.91
N MET A 57 -5.37 7.48 -11.73
CA MET A 57 -5.18 6.80 -10.46
C MET A 57 -6.47 6.88 -9.66
N VAL A 58 -6.87 5.76 -9.05
CA VAL A 58 -7.98 5.67 -8.10
C VAL A 58 -7.46 5.09 -6.80
N GLN A 59 -7.83 5.70 -5.69
CA GLN A 59 -7.50 5.26 -4.34
C GLN A 59 -8.77 4.97 -3.57
N LEU A 60 -8.89 3.75 -3.04
CA LEU A 60 -9.95 3.35 -2.14
C LEU A 60 -9.32 3.00 -0.80
N ASN A 61 -9.75 3.64 0.28
CA ASN A 61 -9.24 3.33 1.60
C ASN A 61 -10.40 3.07 2.55
N LEU A 62 -10.29 2.02 3.35
CA LEU A 62 -11.06 1.89 4.58
C LEU A 62 -10.08 1.75 5.73
N PHE A 63 -10.09 2.72 6.63
CA PHE A 63 -9.20 2.72 7.79
C PHE A 63 -9.94 2.95 9.09
N ASN A 64 -9.41 2.35 10.15
CA ASN A 64 -9.86 2.52 11.53
C ASN A 64 -8.66 2.91 12.39
N ILE A 65 -8.64 4.14 12.88
CA ILE A 65 -7.61 4.66 13.79
C ILE A 65 -8.06 4.62 15.26
N SER A 66 -9.02 3.76 15.56
CA SER A 66 -9.75 3.60 16.82
C SER A 66 -10.68 4.75 17.19
N LEU A 67 -10.22 5.99 17.05
CA LEU A 67 -11.06 7.16 17.30
C LEU A 67 -12.16 7.31 16.25
N ALA A 68 -11.91 6.87 15.01
CA ALA A 68 -12.86 6.91 13.91
C ALA A 68 -12.55 5.82 12.88
N THR A 69 -13.60 5.40 12.17
CA THR A 69 -13.50 4.63 10.93
C THR A 69 -13.79 5.59 9.79
N CYS A 70 -13.03 5.47 8.71
CA CYS A 70 -13.19 6.35 7.57
C CYS A 70 -13.07 5.54 6.28
N ALA A 71 -14.03 5.74 5.38
CA ALA A 71 -13.95 5.31 4.00
C ALA A 71 -13.61 6.52 3.12
N THR A 72 -12.60 6.39 2.27
CA THR A 72 -12.23 7.43 1.31
C THR A 72 -12.20 6.89 -0.12
N PHE A 73 -12.52 7.79 -1.04
CA PHE A 73 -12.34 7.62 -2.47
C PHE A 73 -11.49 8.79 -2.96
N GLY A 74 -10.48 8.51 -3.78
CA GLY A 74 -9.73 9.52 -4.53
C GLY A 74 -9.62 9.09 -5.99
N LEU A 75 -9.73 10.03 -6.92
CA LEU A 75 -9.42 9.84 -8.33
C LEU A 75 -8.59 11.04 -8.79
N VAL A 76 -7.51 10.77 -9.51
CA VAL A 76 -6.66 11.78 -10.12
C VAL A 76 -6.42 11.41 -11.59
N ASP A 77 -6.70 12.30 -12.52
CA ASP A 77 -6.13 12.23 -13.87
C ASP A 77 -4.74 12.88 -13.81
N LEU A 78 -3.70 12.06 -13.92
CA LEU A 78 -2.30 12.47 -13.71
C LEU A 78 -1.76 13.33 -14.86
N GLN A 79 -2.46 13.41 -16.00
CA GLN A 79 -2.10 14.29 -17.12
C GLN A 79 -2.68 15.69 -16.92
N THR A 80 -3.92 15.79 -16.46
CA THR A 80 -4.61 17.07 -16.31
C THR A 80 -4.52 17.65 -14.90
N GLY A 81 -4.24 16.80 -13.92
CA GLY A 81 -4.30 17.12 -12.50
C GLY A 81 -5.72 17.23 -11.95
N GLU A 82 -6.76 16.89 -12.72
CA GLU A 82 -8.15 16.87 -12.23
C GLU A 82 -8.28 15.87 -11.08
N LYS A 83 -8.89 16.30 -9.96
CA LYS A 83 -9.09 15.48 -8.77
C LYS A 83 -10.57 15.37 -8.40
N LEU A 84 -10.94 14.19 -7.92
CA LEU A 84 -12.21 13.93 -7.25
C LEU A 84 -11.92 13.13 -5.98
N ASP A 85 -12.29 13.67 -4.82
CA ASP A 85 -12.12 13.00 -3.55
C ASP A 85 -13.40 13.04 -2.71
N THR A 86 -13.59 11.99 -1.92
CA THR A 86 -14.64 11.94 -0.91
C THR A 86 -14.12 11.29 0.36
N LEU A 87 -14.66 11.75 1.49
CA LEU A 87 -14.34 11.25 2.80
C LEU A 87 -15.64 11.00 3.57
N CYS A 88 -15.80 9.81 4.12
CA CYS A 88 -16.93 9.46 4.96
C CYS A 88 -16.45 8.91 6.30
N LEU A 89 -16.63 9.71 7.35
CA LEU A 89 -16.15 9.41 8.69
C LEU A 89 -17.29 8.95 9.60
N GLN A 90 -17.01 7.89 10.36
CA GLN A 90 -17.82 7.44 11.50
C GLN A 90 -16.99 7.57 12.79
N PRO A 91 -17.34 8.47 13.72
CA PRO A 91 -16.58 8.67 14.94
C PRO A 91 -16.85 7.56 15.97
N LEU A 92 -15.96 7.44 16.98
CA LEU A 92 -16.07 6.54 18.14
C LEU A 92 -16.23 5.07 17.76
N THR A 93 -15.22 4.52 17.07
CA THR A 93 -15.23 3.14 16.54
C THR A 93 -14.11 2.22 17.07
N PRO A 94 -13.66 2.31 18.34
CA PRO A 94 -12.55 1.49 18.85
C PRO A 94 -12.88 -0.02 18.88
N HIS A 95 -14.17 -0.39 18.83
CA HIS A 95 -14.64 -1.78 18.83
C HIS A 95 -15.58 -2.07 17.65
N LYS A 96 -15.64 -1.17 16.66
CA LYS A 96 -16.52 -1.29 15.48
C LYS A 96 -15.66 -1.28 14.22
N ASN A 97 -16.16 -1.84 13.12
CA ASN A 97 -15.49 -1.83 11.81
C ASN A 97 -14.01 -2.23 11.88
N ARG A 98 -13.69 -3.23 12.72
CA ARG A 98 -12.35 -3.81 12.78
C ARG A 98 -12.13 -4.60 11.50
N LEU A 99 -10.96 -4.43 10.90
CA LEU A 99 -10.68 -4.93 9.57
C LEU A 99 -10.16 -6.38 9.62
N ASN A 100 -10.12 -7.02 8.46
CA ASN A 100 -9.64 -8.40 8.32
C ASN A 100 -8.28 -8.57 9.00
N PRO A 101 -8.07 -9.61 9.84
CA PRO A 101 -6.79 -9.91 10.47
C PRO A 101 -5.70 -10.46 9.53
N ASN A 102 -6.04 -10.90 8.31
CA ASN A 102 -5.07 -11.48 7.39
C ASN A 102 -5.40 -11.18 5.92
N GLY A 103 -4.60 -10.33 5.28
CA GLY A 103 -4.79 -9.89 3.89
C GLY A 103 -4.69 -10.98 2.80
N ASP A 104 -4.12 -12.16 3.12
CA ASP A 104 -4.01 -13.26 2.16
C ASP A 104 -5.28 -14.12 2.07
N PHE A 105 -6.15 -14.12 3.10
CA PHE A 105 -7.32 -14.99 3.14
C PHE A 105 -8.61 -14.28 2.67
N PRO A 106 -9.56 -15.05 2.10
CA PRO A 106 -10.86 -14.53 1.73
C PRO A 106 -11.57 -13.82 2.89
N ASN A 107 -12.14 -12.66 2.60
CA ASN A 107 -12.85 -11.84 3.56
C ASN A 107 -13.82 -10.89 2.87
N ARG A 108 -14.90 -10.55 3.57
CA ARG A 108 -15.91 -9.59 3.13
C ARG A 108 -16.02 -8.43 4.12
N THR A 109 -15.46 -7.29 3.76
CA THR A 109 -15.56 -6.04 4.53
C THR A 109 -16.65 -5.14 3.95
N VAL A 110 -17.57 -4.69 4.79
CA VAL A 110 -18.63 -3.75 4.42
C VAL A 110 -18.59 -2.55 5.36
N PHE A 111 -18.64 -1.35 4.78
CA PHE A 111 -18.84 -0.10 5.52
C PHE A 111 -20.03 0.64 4.92
N SER A 112 -20.89 1.20 5.79
CA SER A 112 -22.06 1.97 5.37
C SER A 112 -22.33 3.09 6.36
N GLN A 113 -22.29 4.33 5.87
CA GLN A 113 -22.51 5.53 6.67
C GLN A 113 -23.09 6.63 5.79
N GLY A 114 -24.29 7.11 6.14
CA GLY A 114 -24.99 8.11 5.33
C GLY A 114 -25.26 7.60 3.90
N LYS A 115 -24.75 8.34 2.90
CA LYS A 115 -24.87 7.99 1.47
C LYS A 115 -23.71 7.13 0.95
N THR A 116 -22.73 6.82 1.80
CA THR A 116 -21.54 6.05 1.42
C THR A 116 -21.73 4.58 1.76
N HIS A 117 -21.54 3.73 0.76
CA HIS A 117 -21.45 2.28 0.90
C HIS A 117 -20.16 1.80 0.24
N LEU A 118 -19.37 1.02 0.97
CA LEU A 118 -18.13 0.41 0.50
C LEU A 118 -18.20 -1.10 0.76
N LEU A 119 -17.79 -1.88 -0.24
CA LEU A 119 -17.64 -3.33 -0.16
C LEU A 119 -16.27 -3.71 -0.71
N PHE A 120 -15.46 -4.35 0.13
CA PHE A 120 -14.27 -5.09 -0.29
C PHE A 120 -14.55 -6.57 -0.11
N ASN A 121 -14.68 -7.30 -1.21
CA ASN A 121 -14.89 -8.74 -1.21
C ASN A 121 -13.64 -9.41 -1.79
N THR A 122 -12.90 -10.11 -0.95
CA THR A 122 -11.65 -10.76 -1.30
C THR A 122 -11.85 -12.27 -1.30
N THR A 123 -11.34 -12.94 -2.33
CA THR A 123 -11.38 -14.38 -2.53
C THR A 123 -9.98 -14.89 -2.87
N ASP A 124 -9.84 -16.21 -3.02
CA ASP A 124 -8.57 -16.83 -3.42
C ASP A 124 -8.16 -16.44 -4.86
N SER A 125 -9.11 -16.01 -5.70
CA SER A 125 -8.88 -15.70 -7.11
C SER A 125 -8.93 -14.20 -7.45
N ALA A 126 -9.56 -13.37 -6.62
CA ALA A 126 -9.72 -11.95 -6.93
C ALA A 126 -10.12 -11.10 -5.72
N HIS A 127 -9.93 -9.79 -5.86
CA HIS A 127 -10.52 -8.76 -5.00
C HIS A 127 -11.54 -7.95 -5.79
N ASP A 128 -12.81 -8.02 -5.38
CA ASP A 128 -13.89 -7.21 -5.92
C ASP A 128 -14.12 -5.99 -5.01
N LEU A 129 -13.89 -4.80 -5.54
CA LEU A 129 -13.91 -3.55 -4.81
C LEU A 129 -15.05 -2.69 -5.33
N GLN A 130 -15.94 -2.24 -4.45
CA GLN A 130 -17.07 -1.39 -4.82
C GLN A 130 -17.22 -0.24 -3.84
N LEU A 131 -17.55 0.93 -4.37
CA LEU A 131 -17.96 2.09 -3.57
C LEU A 131 -19.08 2.83 -4.29
N SER A 132 -20.08 3.26 -3.54
CA SER A 132 -21.10 4.21 -3.99
C SER A 132 -21.25 5.33 -2.98
N THR A 133 -21.20 6.57 -3.42
CA THR A 133 -21.33 7.77 -2.59
C THR A 133 -21.84 8.97 -3.40
N VAL A 134 -21.78 10.16 -2.84
CA VAL A 134 -22.07 11.44 -3.50
C VAL A 134 -20.86 12.36 -3.37
N CYS A 135 -20.39 12.90 -4.50
CA CYS A 135 -19.29 13.86 -4.59
C CYS A 135 -19.82 15.14 -5.24
N GLY A 136 -19.68 16.30 -4.58
CA GLY A 136 -20.17 17.58 -5.11
C GLY A 136 -21.66 17.58 -5.48
N GLY A 137 -22.50 16.85 -4.72
CA GLY A 137 -23.92 16.69 -4.99
C GLY A 137 -24.29 15.70 -6.11
N LYS A 138 -23.30 15.12 -6.80
CA LYS A 138 -23.52 14.15 -7.88
C LYS A 138 -23.22 12.71 -7.42
N PRO A 139 -23.95 11.69 -7.92
CA PRO A 139 -23.62 10.30 -7.63
C PRO A 139 -22.20 9.94 -8.10
N LEU A 140 -21.49 9.21 -7.25
CA LEU A 140 -20.20 8.61 -7.55
C LEU A 140 -20.29 7.10 -7.29
N ARG A 141 -19.90 6.29 -8.27
CA ARG A 141 -19.87 4.82 -8.14
C ARG A 141 -18.58 4.30 -8.74
N CYS A 142 -17.97 3.30 -8.11
CA CYS A 142 -16.93 2.50 -8.72
C CYS A 142 -17.13 1.02 -8.45
N ALA A 143 -16.67 0.21 -9.41
CA ALA A 143 -16.59 -1.23 -9.29
C ALA A 143 -15.33 -1.70 -10.01
N PHE A 144 -14.51 -2.47 -9.31
CA PHE A 144 -13.28 -3.06 -9.83
C PHE A 144 -13.24 -4.54 -9.52
N HIS A 145 -12.73 -5.30 -10.46
CA HIS A 145 -12.38 -6.70 -10.30
C HIS A 145 -10.87 -6.83 -10.49
N CYS A 146 -10.16 -7.17 -9.41
CA CYS A 146 -8.70 -7.23 -9.36
C CYS A 146 -8.26 -8.69 -9.25
N ALA A 147 -7.79 -9.27 -10.35
CA ALA A 147 -7.51 -10.70 -10.44
C ALA A 147 -6.18 -11.05 -9.75
N ARG A 148 -6.18 -12.12 -8.95
CA ARG A 148 -4.96 -12.77 -8.46
C ARG A 148 -4.42 -13.72 -9.52
N LEU A 149 -3.10 -13.73 -9.66
CA LEU A 149 -2.35 -14.80 -10.31
C LEU A 149 -2.44 -16.11 -9.50
N GLN A 150 -2.07 -17.23 -10.13
CA GLN A 150 -1.90 -18.52 -9.46
C GLN A 150 -0.56 -19.12 -9.91
N PRO A 151 0.49 -19.13 -9.07
CA PRO A 151 0.55 -18.59 -7.70
C PRO A 151 0.54 -17.05 -7.66
N HIS A 152 0.33 -16.48 -6.47
CA HIS A 152 0.43 -15.04 -6.21
C HIS A 152 1.03 -14.78 -4.83
N GLU A 153 2.34 -14.92 -4.70
CA GLU A 153 3.06 -14.55 -3.50
C GLU A 153 2.96 -13.03 -3.23
N SER A 154 2.97 -12.69 -1.95
CA SER A 154 2.92 -11.33 -1.43
C SER A 154 4.19 -11.04 -0.65
N ILE A 155 4.30 -9.85 -0.06
CA ILE A 155 5.23 -9.61 1.05
C ILE A 155 4.42 -9.26 2.29
N THR A 156 4.60 -10.03 3.35
CA THR A 156 4.08 -9.73 4.68
C THR A 156 5.26 -9.49 5.61
N ILE A 157 5.24 -8.42 6.40
CA ILE A 157 6.33 -8.09 7.32
C ILE A 157 5.79 -7.59 8.66
N ALA A 158 6.50 -7.91 9.74
CA ALA A 158 6.27 -7.36 11.07
C ALA A 158 7.52 -6.60 11.53
N THR A 159 7.40 -5.27 11.60
CA THR A 159 8.50 -4.35 11.89
C THR A 159 8.29 -3.69 13.27
N PRO A 160 9.22 -3.83 14.22
CA PRO A 160 9.14 -3.13 15.49
C PRO A 160 9.48 -1.64 15.33
N PHE A 161 9.06 -0.82 16.28
CA PHE A 161 9.61 0.53 16.46
C PHE A 161 10.48 0.57 17.72
N ALA A 162 11.30 1.61 17.84
CA ALA A 162 12.11 1.85 19.04
C ALA A 162 11.25 2.00 20.31
N GLU A 163 10.06 2.59 20.19
CA GLU A 163 9.12 2.69 21.31
C GLU A 163 8.50 1.35 21.67
N LYS A 164 8.69 0.94 22.93
CA LYS A 164 8.19 -0.33 23.46
C LYS A 164 6.69 -0.54 23.20
N GLY A 165 6.35 -1.65 22.57
CA GLY A 165 4.98 -2.06 22.27
C GLY A 165 4.38 -1.39 21.03
N CYS A 166 5.19 -0.63 20.27
CA CYS A 166 4.84 -0.14 18.95
C CYS A 166 5.40 -1.10 17.89
N PHE A 167 4.61 -1.34 16.84
CA PHE A 167 4.98 -2.18 15.71
C PHE A 167 4.09 -1.83 14.51
N PHE A 168 4.57 -2.18 13.32
CA PHE A 168 3.80 -2.20 12.10
C PHE A 168 3.79 -3.61 11.53
N TYR A 169 2.61 -4.11 11.21
CA TYR A 169 2.38 -5.40 10.59
C TYR A 169 1.60 -5.18 9.30
N THR A 170 2.18 -5.54 8.17
CA THR A 170 1.62 -5.20 6.86
C THR A 170 1.74 -6.33 5.87
N ASN A 171 0.85 -6.32 4.89
CA ASN A 171 0.82 -7.24 3.78
C ASN A 171 0.57 -6.46 2.49
N LYS A 172 1.54 -6.53 1.58
CA LYS A 172 1.47 -5.89 0.26
C LYS A 172 1.17 -6.94 -0.80
N ILE A 173 0.06 -6.78 -1.50
CA ILE A 173 -0.34 -7.65 -2.61
C ILE A 173 -0.29 -6.83 -3.89
N ASN A 174 0.66 -7.17 -4.75
CA ASN A 174 1.03 -6.42 -5.93
C ASN A 174 0.48 -7.07 -7.20
N CYS A 175 0.67 -6.44 -8.36
CA CYS A 175 0.39 -7.10 -9.66
C CYS A 175 -1.05 -7.65 -9.81
N LEU A 176 -2.05 -7.11 -9.10
CA LEU A 176 -3.44 -7.50 -9.31
C LEU A 176 -3.91 -6.86 -10.63
N ALA A 177 -4.06 -7.66 -11.68
CA ALA A 177 -4.54 -7.17 -12.97
C ALA A 177 -6.02 -6.79 -12.83
N THR A 178 -6.36 -5.54 -13.17
CA THR A 178 -7.64 -4.95 -12.79
C THR A 178 -8.44 -4.50 -13.99
N GLU A 179 -9.74 -4.77 -13.98
CA GLU A 179 -10.71 -4.10 -14.85
C GLU A 179 -11.80 -3.46 -13.99
N GLY A 180 -12.44 -2.44 -14.52
CA GLY A 180 -13.50 -1.77 -13.80
C GLY A 180 -13.93 -0.45 -14.38
N VAL A 181 -14.76 0.24 -13.60
CA VAL A 181 -15.36 1.51 -14.00
C VAL A 181 -15.53 2.41 -12.80
N VAL A 182 -15.31 3.71 -13.03
CA VAL A 182 -15.75 4.80 -12.15
C VAL A 182 -16.72 5.68 -12.91
N THR A 183 -17.89 5.95 -12.33
CA THR A 183 -18.85 6.93 -12.84
C THR A 183 -19.00 8.04 -11.81
N ALA A 184 -18.73 9.29 -12.20
CA ALA A 184 -18.84 10.48 -11.37
C ALA A 184 -19.69 11.54 -12.09
N GLY A 185 -20.96 11.65 -11.69
CA GLY A 185 -21.95 12.40 -12.46
C GLY A 185 -22.08 11.85 -13.88
N GLU A 186 -21.71 12.64 -14.88
CA GLU A 186 -21.75 12.26 -16.31
C GLU A 186 -20.41 11.69 -16.82
N LYS A 187 -19.31 11.87 -16.07
CA LYS A 187 -17.99 11.36 -16.45
C LYS A 187 -17.89 9.87 -16.13
N THR A 188 -17.31 9.11 -17.05
CA THR A 188 -17.02 7.68 -16.87
C THR A 188 -15.57 7.38 -17.21
N TYR A 189 -14.87 6.72 -16.29
CA TYR A 189 -13.51 6.24 -16.47
C TYR A 189 -13.54 4.71 -16.54
N LYS A 190 -12.96 4.12 -17.58
CA LYS A 190 -12.90 2.67 -17.78
C LYS A 190 -11.47 2.19 -17.63
N PHE A 191 -11.33 1.01 -17.03
CA PHE A 191 -10.05 0.38 -16.72
C PHE A 191 -10.04 -1.04 -17.30
N SER A 192 -8.90 -1.44 -17.87
CA SER A 192 -8.72 -2.71 -18.57
C SER A 192 -7.60 -3.51 -17.91
N LYS A 193 -7.77 -4.84 -17.82
CA LYS A 193 -6.73 -5.77 -17.32
C LYS A 193 -5.44 -5.73 -18.14
N SER A 194 -5.47 -5.17 -19.35
CA SER A 194 -4.30 -5.05 -20.24
C SER A 194 -3.27 -4.02 -19.76
N ASP A 195 -3.69 -3.01 -19.01
CA ASP A 195 -2.84 -1.87 -18.63
C ASP A 195 -3.08 -1.36 -17.20
N THR A 196 -4.09 -1.89 -16.50
CA THR A 196 -4.45 -1.43 -15.16
C THR A 196 -4.04 -2.46 -14.12
N PHE A 197 -3.36 -2.00 -13.08
CA PHE A 197 -2.98 -2.79 -11.94
C PHE A 197 -3.49 -2.19 -10.63
N THR A 198 -3.69 -3.05 -9.65
CA THR A 198 -4.00 -2.69 -8.27
C THR A 198 -2.92 -3.21 -7.33
N VAL A 199 -2.56 -2.37 -6.36
CA VAL A 199 -1.85 -2.79 -5.14
C VAL A 199 -2.79 -2.71 -3.95
N LEU A 200 -2.75 -3.72 -3.08
CA LEU A 200 -3.26 -3.65 -1.72
C LEU A 200 -2.11 -3.32 -0.78
N ASP A 201 -2.24 -2.21 -0.06
CA ASP A 201 -1.53 -1.92 1.17
C ASP A 201 -2.46 -2.22 2.36
N TRP A 202 -2.26 -3.39 2.96
CA TRP A 202 -2.97 -3.81 4.15
C TRP A 202 -2.07 -3.57 5.36
N GLY A 203 -2.51 -2.77 6.33
CA GLY A 203 -1.67 -2.41 7.47
C GLY A 203 -2.37 -2.46 8.82
N ARG A 204 -1.70 -3.00 9.84
CA ARG A 204 -2.17 -3.10 11.22
C ARG A 204 -1.05 -2.78 12.19
N GLY A 205 -1.35 -2.09 13.29
CA GLY A 205 -0.32 -1.89 14.31
C GLY A 205 -0.57 -0.77 15.30
N ILE A 206 0.51 -0.43 16.00
CA ILE A 206 0.56 0.62 17.00
C ILE A 206 1.78 1.47 16.67
N TRP A 207 1.54 2.73 16.32
CA TRP A 207 2.60 3.65 15.89
C TRP A 207 3.13 4.50 17.05
N PRO A 208 4.38 4.97 16.93
CA PRO A 208 4.82 6.16 17.65
C PRO A 208 4.01 7.39 17.22
N HIS A 209 4.07 8.45 18.04
CA HIS A 209 3.37 9.70 17.75
C HIS A 209 3.88 10.36 16.47
N LYS A 210 5.17 10.23 16.13
CA LYS A 210 5.75 10.78 14.90
C LYS A 210 6.38 9.64 14.11
N ASN A 211 6.12 9.60 12.81
CA ASN A 211 6.76 8.64 11.92
C ASN A 211 7.00 9.28 10.54
N MET A 212 7.94 8.70 9.80
CA MET A 212 8.19 9.02 8.41
C MET A 212 8.43 7.70 7.67
N TRP A 213 8.05 7.63 6.40
CA TRP A 213 8.46 6.53 5.53
C TRP A 213 8.55 6.99 4.09
N TYR A 214 9.28 6.19 3.33
CA TYR A 214 9.20 6.13 1.89
C TYR A 214 8.55 4.83 1.46
N TRP A 215 7.74 4.89 0.42
CA TRP A 215 7.13 3.73 -0.20
C TRP A 215 7.02 3.92 -1.70
N ALA A 216 7.58 3.01 -2.49
CA ALA A 216 7.46 2.96 -3.93
C ALA A 216 6.80 1.67 -4.35
N ASN A 217 5.88 1.79 -5.31
CA ASN A 217 5.17 0.65 -5.85
C ASN A 217 4.84 0.85 -7.33
N GLY A 218 4.97 -0.23 -8.08
CA GLY A 218 4.63 -0.27 -9.50
C GLY A 218 4.33 -1.68 -9.97
N SER A 219 3.47 -1.80 -10.98
CA SER A 219 3.20 -3.07 -11.65
C SER A 219 2.97 -2.85 -13.15
N THR A 220 3.42 -3.80 -13.97
CA THR A 220 3.27 -3.79 -15.43
C THR A 220 3.34 -5.22 -15.98
N TYR A 221 3.17 -5.37 -17.29
CA TYR A 221 3.57 -6.59 -18.00
C TYR A 221 4.95 -6.39 -18.64
N LEU A 222 5.91 -7.25 -18.31
CA LEU A 222 7.19 -7.36 -19.01
C LEU A 222 7.14 -8.58 -19.91
N ASN A 223 7.10 -8.36 -21.24
CA ASN A 223 6.97 -9.42 -22.24
C ASN A 223 5.78 -10.36 -21.97
N GLY A 224 4.64 -9.79 -21.55
CA GLY A 224 3.42 -10.53 -21.22
C GLY A 224 3.42 -11.19 -19.83
N VAL A 225 4.50 -11.10 -19.06
CA VAL A 225 4.57 -11.63 -17.69
C VAL A 225 4.34 -10.50 -16.69
N PRO A 226 3.40 -10.64 -15.74
CA PRO A 226 3.23 -9.67 -14.67
C PRO A 226 4.53 -9.45 -13.89
N PHE A 227 4.89 -8.18 -13.74
CA PHE A 227 6.03 -7.71 -12.97
C PHE A 227 5.59 -6.58 -12.05
N GLY A 228 6.20 -6.49 -10.87
CA GLY A 228 6.06 -5.33 -10.02
C GLY A 228 7.18 -5.24 -8.99
N PHE A 229 7.18 -4.16 -8.24
CA PHE A 229 8.09 -3.97 -7.12
C PHE A 229 7.39 -3.30 -5.95
N GLU A 230 7.93 -3.56 -4.78
CA GLU A 230 7.60 -2.94 -3.51
C GLU A 230 8.93 -2.47 -2.91
N LEU A 231 9.12 -1.17 -2.73
CA LEU A 231 10.34 -0.60 -2.14
C LEU A 231 9.95 0.30 -0.98
N THR A 232 10.48 0.03 0.20
CA THR A 232 10.01 0.69 1.41
C THR A 232 11.17 0.86 2.38
N TRP A 233 11.31 2.06 2.95
CA TRP A 233 12.33 2.36 3.95
C TRP A 233 11.96 3.55 4.85
N GLY A 234 12.70 3.69 5.94
CA GLY A 234 12.70 4.91 6.77
C GLY A 234 11.74 4.87 7.96
N PHE A 235 11.07 3.74 8.20
CA PHE A 235 10.26 3.53 9.39
C PHE A 235 10.72 2.32 10.22
N GLY A 236 10.56 2.45 11.53
CA GLY A 236 10.80 1.33 12.45
C GLY A 236 12.25 0.87 12.48
N ASP A 237 12.44 -0.34 13.00
CA ASP A 237 13.73 -1.03 13.06
C ASP A 237 13.76 -2.15 12.00
N GLU A 238 14.53 -1.90 10.95
CA GLU A 238 14.68 -2.77 9.77
C GLU A 238 15.81 -3.81 9.94
N SER A 239 16.40 -3.95 11.14
CA SER A 239 17.54 -4.86 11.38
C SER A 239 17.22 -6.34 11.08
N ALA A 240 15.96 -6.74 11.24
CA ALA A 240 15.50 -8.10 10.95
C ALA A 240 15.17 -8.32 9.47
N ALA A 241 14.49 -7.37 8.83
CA ALA A 241 14.08 -7.43 7.43
C ALA A 241 13.60 -6.06 6.94
N THR A 242 13.66 -5.86 5.62
CA THR A 242 13.04 -4.72 4.93
C THR A 242 11.78 -5.16 4.18
N GLU A 243 10.85 -4.24 3.95
CA GLU A 243 9.65 -4.48 3.13
C GLU A 243 9.94 -4.21 1.64
N THR A 244 11.06 -4.75 1.15
CA THR A 244 11.51 -4.51 -0.23
C THR A 244 11.59 -5.83 -1.00
N ALA A 245 10.88 -5.92 -2.12
CA ALA A 245 10.86 -7.10 -3.00
C ALA A 245 10.47 -6.75 -4.44
N LEU A 246 10.84 -7.64 -5.37
CA LEU A 246 10.30 -7.69 -6.72
C LEU A 246 9.23 -8.78 -6.79
N PHE A 247 8.32 -8.68 -7.75
CA PHE A 247 7.33 -9.69 -8.06
C PHE A 247 7.41 -10.01 -9.55
N TYR A 248 7.52 -11.28 -9.91
CA TYR A 248 7.57 -11.70 -11.31
C TYR A 248 6.82 -13.01 -11.51
N GLY A 249 5.81 -13.01 -12.38
CA GLY A 249 5.00 -14.21 -12.63
C GLY A 249 4.30 -14.76 -11.39
N GLY A 250 4.00 -13.91 -10.40
CA GLY A 250 3.38 -14.31 -9.13
C GLY A 250 4.33 -14.84 -8.06
N VAL A 251 5.65 -14.78 -8.29
CA VAL A 251 6.69 -15.14 -7.31
C VAL A 251 7.32 -13.87 -6.72
N CYS A 252 7.51 -13.85 -5.41
CA CYS A 252 8.19 -12.78 -4.69
C CYS A 252 9.72 -13.00 -4.79
N HIS A 253 10.50 -11.95 -5.00
CA HIS A 253 11.96 -12.01 -5.02
C HIS A 253 12.47 -10.99 -4.03
N LYS A 254 12.93 -11.46 -2.88
CA LYS A 254 13.32 -10.60 -1.77
C LYS A 254 14.56 -9.80 -2.14
N LEU A 255 14.52 -8.51 -1.88
CA LEU A 255 15.64 -7.59 -2.03
C LEU A 255 16.24 -7.23 -0.67
N GLY A 256 17.47 -6.72 -0.67
CA GLY A 256 18.09 -6.07 0.47
C GLY A 256 17.51 -4.68 0.73
N ALA A 257 18.28 -3.85 1.44
CA ALA A 257 17.94 -2.44 1.63
C ALA A 257 18.07 -1.65 0.32
N VAL A 258 17.11 -0.76 0.06
CA VAL A 258 17.15 0.20 -1.05
C VAL A 258 17.50 1.58 -0.51
N SER A 259 18.35 2.28 -1.23
CA SER A 259 18.70 3.67 -0.96
C SER A 259 18.37 4.55 -2.15
N LEU A 260 18.15 5.82 -1.86
CA LEU A 260 17.93 6.87 -2.85
C LEU A 260 19.15 7.78 -2.87
N GLU A 261 19.69 8.07 -4.06
CA GLU A 261 20.92 8.87 -4.20
C GLU A 261 20.79 10.28 -3.60
N HIS A 262 19.62 10.89 -3.72
CA HIS A 262 19.32 12.22 -3.19
C HIS A 262 17.91 12.26 -2.57
N ASP A 263 17.76 12.83 -1.37
CA ASP A 263 16.44 13.06 -0.77
C ASP A 263 15.68 14.11 -1.61
N PRO A 264 14.50 13.79 -2.15
CA PRO A 264 13.75 14.68 -3.04
C PRO A 264 13.20 15.91 -2.35
N GLN A 265 13.08 15.90 -1.02
CA GLN A 265 12.69 17.08 -0.26
C GLN A 265 13.74 18.18 -0.33
N GLU A 266 15.02 17.81 -0.46
CA GLU A 266 16.15 18.74 -0.57
C GLU A 266 16.54 18.96 -2.04
N TYR A 267 16.52 17.90 -2.83
CA TYR A 267 16.95 17.90 -4.23
C TYR A 267 15.89 18.46 -5.20
N GLY A 268 14.61 18.30 -4.86
CA GLY A 268 13.45 18.73 -5.63
C GLY A 268 12.59 17.55 -6.11
N TRP A 269 11.31 17.57 -5.75
CA TRP A 269 10.34 16.49 -6.02
C TRP A 269 10.20 16.11 -7.50
N MET A 270 10.37 17.07 -8.41
CA MET A 270 10.21 16.87 -9.86
C MET A 270 11.52 16.59 -10.61
N ARG A 271 12.63 16.37 -9.90
CA ARG A 271 13.89 15.93 -10.49
C ARG A 271 13.96 14.39 -10.57
N PRO A 272 14.83 13.79 -11.40
CA PRO A 272 14.99 12.34 -11.43
C PRO A 272 15.45 11.76 -10.08
N TRP A 273 14.88 10.62 -9.69
CA TRP A 273 15.19 9.91 -8.44
C TRP A 273 15.85 8.59 -8.78
N HIS A 274 17.06 8.36 -8.27
CA HIS A 274 17.85 7.18 -8.58
C HIS A 274 17.94 6.25 -7.37
N PHE A 275 17.42 5.05 -7.56
CA PHE A 275 17.26 4.01 -6.55
C PHE A 275 18.28 2.90 -6.78
N ARG A 276 18.94 2.46 -5.70
CA ARG A 276 19.88 1.35 -5.72
C ARG A 276 19.64 0.42 -4.55
N GLU A 277 19.73 -0.87 -4.81
CA GLU A 277 19.71 -1.90 -3.76
C GLU A 277 21.13 -2.34 -3.39
N GLU A 278 21.34 -2.65 -2.11
CA GLU A 278 22.66 -2.91 -1.53
C GLU A 278 23.48 -4.02 -2.22
N ASN A 279 22.83 -5.00 -2.83
CA ASN A 279 23.46 -6.13 -3.54
C ASN A 279 23.50 -5.92 -5.07
N GLY A 280 23.14 -4.73 -5.57
CA GLY A 280 23.15 -4.40 -7.00
C GLY A 280 22.06 -5.09 -7.82
N ARG A 281 21.02 -5.65 -7.17
CA ARG A 281 19.91 -6.33 -7.86
C ARG A 281 18.83 -5.39 -8.36
N LEU A 282 18.90 -4.11 -8.00
CA LEU A 282 18.03 -3.05 -8.47
C LEU A 282 18.85 -1.79 -8.69
N ASP A 283 18.74 -1.24 -9.89
CA ASP A 283 19.28 0.06 -10.30
C ASP A 283 18.21 0.69 -11.22
N LEU A 284 17.44 1.63 -10.68
CA LEU A 284 16.30 2.22 -11.34
C LEU A 284 16.29 3.74 -11.16
N THR A 285 15.94 4.46 -12.21
CA THR A 285 15.70 5.90 -12.17
C THR A 285 14.24 6.19 -12.47
N MET A 286 13.55 6.87 -11.56
CA MET A 286 12.24 7.48 -11.79
C MET A 286 12.43 8.88 -12.35
N THR A 287 11.78 9.19 -13.47
CA THR A 287 11.61 10.57 -13.96
C THR A 287 10.19 11.05 -13.62
N PRO A 288 10.02 11.94 -12.63
CA PRO A 288 8.69 12.42 -12.23
C PRO A 288 7.98 13.19 -13.32
N PHE A 289 6.65 13.07 -13.36
CA PHE A 289 5.78 13.94 -14.17
C PHE A 289 4.60 14.50 -13.39
N TYR A 290 4.29 13.98 -12.20
CA TYR A 290 3.22 14.49 -11.34
C TYR A 290 3.53 14.29 -9.85
N ASP A 291 3.24 15.28 -9.00
CA ASP A 291 3.30 15.16 -7.54
C ASP A 291 1.91 15.32 -6.94
N ASN A 292 1.36 14.23 -6.39
CA ASN A 292 0.09 14.25 -5.68
C ASN A 292 0.29 14.64 -4.22
N VAL A 293 0.42 15.94 -3.97
CA VAL A 293 0.59 16.45 -2.60
C VAL A 293 -0.73 16.41 -1.84
N THR A 294 -0.68 15.82 -0.64
CA THR A 294 -1.76 15.86 0.34
C THR A 294 -1.21 16.41 1.65
N ASP A 295 -1.80 17.49 2.17
CA ASP A 295 -1.44 18.06 3.46
C ASP A 295 -2.70 18.14 4.35
N LEU A 296 -2.81 17.15 5.23
CA LEU A 296 -3.88 17.02 6.22
C LEU A 296 -3.33 17.23 7.64
N MET A 297 -2.26 18.01 7.80
CA MET A 297 -1.70 18.37 9.12
C MET A 297 -2.11 19.79 9.54
N PRO A 298 -3.29 20.02 10.14
CA PRO A 298 -3.64 21.34 10.69
C PRO A 298 -2.57 21.82 11.68
N LEU A 299 -1.96 22.97 11.35
CA LEU A 299 -0.90 23.62 12.13
C LEU A 299 0.33 22.73 12.40
N GLY A 300 0.51 21.65 11.63
CA GLY A 300 1.61 20.70 11.82
C GLY A 300 1.51 19.87 13.12
N LEU A 301 0.36 19.81 13.78
CA LEU A 301 0.22 19.19 15.11
C LEU A 301 -0.13 17.70 15.04
N ALA A 302 -1.07 17.32 14.20
CA ALA A 302 -1.53 15.95 13.97
C ALA A 302 -2.00 15.79 12.52
N GLY A 303 -1.90 14.60 11.94
CA GLY A 303 -2.31 14.30 10.56
C GLY A 303 -1.18 13.74 9.71
N MET A 304 -1.34 13.83 8.38
CA MET A 304 -0.37 13.35 7.40
C MET A 304 -0.03 14.43 6.39
N LYS A 305 1.24 14.48 6.01
CA LYS A 305 1.73 15.20 4.84
C LYS A 305 2.40 14.20 3.93
N THR A 306 1.87 14.06 2.73
CA THR A 306 2.31 13.08 1.74
C THR A 306 2.67 13.81 0.46
N HIS A 307 3.87 13.54 -0.02
CA HIS A 307 4.23 13.73 -1.43
C HIS A 307 4.21 12.35 -2.06
N GLN A 308 3.22 12.08 -2.91
CA GLN A 308 3.17 10.85 -3.70
C GLN A 308 3.51 11.20 -5.13
N VAL A 309 4.77 10.96 -5.50
CA VAL A 309 5.34 11.38 -6.77
C VAL A 309 5.23 10.26 -7.78
N HIS A 310 4.67 10.57 -8.94
CA HIS A 310 4.40 9.66 -10.04
C HIS A 310 5.38 9.93 -11.17
N GLY A 311 5.94 8.87 -11.74
CA GLY A 311 6.99 8.99 -12.74
C GLY A 311 7.11 7.77 -13.64
N LEU A 312 7.98 7.91 -14.65
CA LEU A 312 8.39 6.82 -15.52
C LEU A 312 9.72 6.26 -15.04
N TRP A 313 9.75 4.95 -14.83
CA TRP A 313 10.87 4.21 -14.28
C TRP A 313 11.63 3.49 -15.38
N ASN A 314 12.95 3.62 -15.36
CA ASN A 314 13.86 3.01 -16.31
C ASN A 314 15.08 2.42 -15.58
N GLY A 315 15.61 1.30 -16.07
CA GLY A 315 16.81 0.68 -15.52
C GLY A 315 16.70 -0.83 -15.52
N THR A 316 17.32 -1.49 -14.53
CA THR A 316 17.40 -2.95 -14.50
C THR A 316 17.15 -3.52 -13.12
N VAL A 317 16.60 -4.72 -13.10
CA VAL A 317 16.44 -5.53 -11.90
C VAL A 317 16.92 -6.96 -12.14
N VAL A 318 17.30 -7.67 -11.08
CA VAL A 318 17.79 -9.06 -11.15
C VAL A 318 17.00 -9.93 -10.17
N LEU A 319 16.35 -10.97 -10.69
CA LEU A 319 15.59 -11.95 -9.90
C LEU A 319 16.50 -12.89 -9.11
N ASP A 320 15.93 -13.69 -8.20
CA ASP A 320 16.72 -14.60 -7.35
C ASP A 320 17.47 -15.68 -8.16
N ASP A 321 16.96 -16.03 -9.34
CA ASP A 321 17.58 -16.98 -10.27
C ASP A 321 18.67 -16.35 -11.17
N GLY A 322 18.97 -15.06 -10.97
CA GLY A 322 19.93 -14.31 -11.77
C GLY A 322 19.37 -13.74 -13.08
N LYS A 323 18.09 -13.97 -13.41
CA LYS A 323 17.46 -13.39 -14.60
C LYS A 323 17.43 -11.87 -14.47
N LYS A 324 18.11 -11.20 -15.39
CA LYS A 324 18.08 -9.74 -15.53
C LYS A 324 16.86 -9.32 -16.34
N LEU A 325 16.11 -8.35 -15.82
CA LEU A 325 14.97 -7.73 -16.48
C LEU A 325 15.29 -6.27 -16.75
N GLN A 326 14.95 -5.81 -17.96
CA GLN A 326 15.03 -4.41 -18.36
C GLN A 326 13.68 -3.74 -18.09
N ILE A 327 13.72 -2.59 -17.44
CA ILE A 327 12.55 -1.74 -17.18
C ILE A 327 12.66 -0.51 -18.08
N GLU A 328 11.62 -0.25 -18.86
CA GLU A 328 11.55 0.89 -19.78
C GLU A 328 10.18 1.55 -19.67
N ASN A 329 10.19 2.86 -19.41
CA ASN A 329 9.00 3.72 -19.32
C ASN A 329 7.85 3.12 -18.48
N MET A 330 8.20 2.40 -17.41
CA MET A 330 7.22 1.81 -16.52
C MET A 330 6.63 2.89 -15.62
N TYR A 331 5.31 3.08 -15.67
CA TYR A 331 4.64 3.93 -14.69
C TYR A 331 4.69 3.29 -13.30
N ALA A 332 5.09 4.08 -12.31
CA ALA A 332 5.02 3.75 -10.89
C ALA A 332 5.14 5.04 -10.06
N PHE A 333 4.92 4.92 -8.75
CA PHE A 333 5.05 6.03 -7.83
C PHE A 333 6.08 5.75 -6.74
N CYS A 334 6.57 6.81 -6.12
CA CYS A 334 7.22 6.78 -4.82
C CYS A 334 6.65 7.90 -3.95
N GLU A 335 6.21 7.56 -2.75
CA GLU A 335 5.80 8.53 -1.75
C GLU A 335 6.85 8.74 -0.66
N LYS A 336 6.86 9.95 -0.12
CA LYS A 336 7.39 10.27 1.21
C LYS A 336 6.23 10.76 2.06
N VAL A 337 6.03 10.11 3.20
CA VAL A 337 4.98 10.49 4.14
C VAL A 337 5.59 10.91 5.45
N HIS A 338 5.15 12.06 5.95
CA HIS A 338 5.30 12.44 7.34
C HIS A 338 3.97 12.25 8.04
N ASN A 339 4.00 11.65 9.21
CA ASN A 339 2.79 11.41 9.99
C ASN A 339 2.98 11.85 11.44
N LYS A 340 1.93 12.46 11.99
CA LYS A 340 1.76 12.70 13.43
C LYS A 340 0.41 12.16 13.91
N TRP A 341 0.41 11.14 14.76
CA TRP A 341 -0.80 10.44 15.23
C TRP A 341 -1.17 10.70 16.67
#